data_AF-A0A3E0R2H8-F1
#
_entry.id   AF-A0A3E0R2H8-F1
#
_cell.length_a   1.000
_cell.length_b   1.000
_cell.length_c   1.000
_cell.angle_alpha   90.00
_cell.angle_beta   90.00
_cell.angle_gamma   90.00
#
_symmetry.space_group_name_H-M   'P 1'
#
loop_
_entity.id
_entity.type
_entity.pdbx_description
1 polymer ?
#
loop_
_entity_poly.entity_id
_entity_poly.type
_entity_poly.pdbx_seq_one_letter_code
_entity_poly.pdbx_strand_id
1 'polypeptide(L)'
;MINFYKPNSKKTGHACSFQYAKDGNFYFSFAKQTGWNDSSKTGSFKSKDRSNTINGKLSVTEVCSIIDSIDSNREFSAFHKSAKQTLSMKFGPYVRNEEQIGYTFSVNRKSEAGESKGYLIGFNFGEAIQVREYLKTALQTVFAGLIEKSQQLNVNSKPKKEEPVKQEQPPQQEEDEIEIDF
;
A
#
# COMPACT_ATOMS: atom_id res chain seq x y z
N MET A 1 -9.46 10.68 -5.40
CA MET A 1 -8.77 11.17 -4.20
C MET A 1 -9.82 11.67 -3.23
N ILE A 2 -9.66 11.36 -1.94
CA ILE A 2 -10.47 11.93 -0.85
C ILE A 2 -9.57 12.74 0.07
N ASN A 3 -10.08 13.83 0.64
CA ASN A 3 -9.31 14.78 1.45
C ASN A 3 -10.04 15.08 2.76
N PHE A 4 -9.28 15.13 3.84
CA PHE A 4 -9.75 15.45 5.19
C PHE A 4 -8.93 16.60 5.75
N TYR A 5 -9.62 17.58 6.35
CA TYR A 5 -8.99 18.74 6.97
C TYR A 5 -9.50 18.87 8.40
N LYS A 6 -8.60 18.73 9.37
CA LYS A 6 -8.93 18.88 10.80
C LYS A 6 -8.11 20.02 11.43
N PRO A 7 -8.34 21.29 11.02
CA PRO A 7 -7.65 22.43 11.61
C PRO A 7 -8.14 22.70 13.04
N ASN A 8 -7.30 23.36 13.84
CA ASN A 8 -7.67 23.87 15.15
C ASN A 8 -6.97 25.19 15.48
N SER A 9 -7.47 25.91 16.48
CA SER A 9 -6.90 27.19 16.93
C SER A 9 -5.48 27.09 17.48
N LYS A 10 -5.07 25.90 17.93
CA LYS A 10 -3.72 25.62 18.43
C LYS A 10 -2.70 25.36 17.32
N LYS A 11 -3.11 25.37 16.05
CA LYS A 11 -2.27 25.09 14.88
C LYS A 11 -1.59 23.71 14.92
N THR A 12 -2.20 22.74 15.61
CA THR A 12 -1.70 21.34 15.67
C THR A 12 -2.48 20.40 14.74
N GLY A 13 -3.41 20.95 13.96
CA GLY A 13 -4.23 20.20 13.03
C GLY A 13 -3.44 19.60 11.88
N HIS A 14 -4.03 18.60 11.23
CA HIS A 14 -3.47 17.97 10.04
C HIS A 14 -4.54 17.88 8.95
N ALA A 15 -4.07 17.95 7.73
CA ALA A 15 -4.82 17.50 6.56
C ALA A 15 -4.26 16.15 6.13
N CYS A 16 -5.13 15.27 5.63
CA CYS A 16 -4.77 13.96 5.12
C CYS A 16 -5.53 13.69 3.82
N SER A 17 -4.89 13.01 2.87
CA SER A 17 -5.56 12.52 1.67
C SER A 17 -5.21 11.07 1.37
N PHE A 18 -6.16 10.38 0.74
CA PHE A 18 -5.95 9.08 0.13
C PHE A 18 -6.20 9.18 -1.37
N GLN A 19 -5.32 8.59 -2.16
CA GLN A 19 -5.37 8.63 -3.61
C GLN A 19 -5.07 7.26 -4.20
N TYR A 20 -5.99 6.76 -5.02
CA TYR A 20 -5.69 5.77 -6.05
C TYR A 20 -5.29 6.51 -7.33
N ALA A 21 -4.09 6.23 -7.84
CA ALA A 21 -3.53 6.90 -9.01
C ALA A 21 -3.62 6.01 -10.26
N LYS A 22 -3.42 6.64 -11.44
CA LYS A 22 -3.55 5.97 -12.74
C LYS A 22 -2.55 4.83 -12.96
N ASP A 23 -1.44 4.84 -12.22
CA ASP A 23 -0.42 3.81 -12.21
C ASP A 23 -0.81 2.57 -11.39
N GLY A 24 -2.06 2.50 -10.89
CA GLY A 24 -2.58 1.40 -10.09
C GLY A 24 -2.10 1.41 -8.64
N ASN A 25 -1.45 2.48 -8.19
CA ASN A 25 -0.87 2.57 -6.86
C ASN A 25 -1.73 3.42 -5.91
N PHE A 26 -1.69 3.04 -4.64
CA PHE A 26 -2.32 3.78 -3.55
C PHE A 26 -1.30 4.69 -2.88
N TYR A 27 -1.70 5.92 -2.63
CA TYR A 27 -0.90 6.92 -1.96
C TYR A 27 -1.68 7.55 -0.82
N PHE A 28 -0.98 7.93 0.24
CA PHE A 28 -1.48 8.87 1.22
C PHE A 28 -0.61 10.11 1.25
N SER A 29 -1.18 11.23 1.67
CA SER A 29 -0.42 12.42 2.03
C SER A 29 -0.90 13.01 3.35
N PHE A 30 0.01 13.67 4.05
CA PHE A 30 -0.32 14.55 5.17
C PHE A 30 0.26 15.95 4.95
N ALA A 31 -0.43 16.95 5.50
CA ALA A 31 0.08 18.30 5.67
C ALA A 31 -0.22 18.80 7.09
N LYS A 32 0.79 19.37 7.75
CA LYS A 32 0.63 20.04 9.05
C LYS A 32 -0.04 21.40 8.85
N GLN A 33 -0.89 21.77 9.80
CA GLN A 33 -1.47 23.10 9.85
C GLN A 33 -0.37 24.13 10.12
N THR A 34 -0.35 25.20 9.31
CA THR A 34 0.61 26.31 9.42
C THR A 34 -0.03 27.61 9.91
N GLY A 35 -1.35 27.74 9.82
CA GLY A 35 -2.04 28.96 10.20
C GLY A 35 -3.45 28.72 10.74
N TRP A 36 -3.98 29.73 11.43
CA TRP A 36 -5.35 29.78 11.92
C TRP A 36 -5.85 31.22 11.78
N ASN A 37 -7.02 31.38 11.16
CA ASN A 37 -7.76 32.64 11.12
C ASN A 37 -8.91 32.55 12.12
N ASP A 38 -8.85 33.36 13.17
CA ASP A 38 -9.84 33.29 14.25
C ASP A 38 -11.20 33.90 13.88
N SER A 39 -11.23 34.83 12.93
CA SER A 39 -12.47 35.44 12.44
C SER A 39 -13.30 34.44 11.63
N SER A 40 -12.69 33.79 10.65
CA SER A 40 -13.37 32.81 9.80
C SER A 40 -13.35 31.38 10.35
N LYS A 41 -12.68 31.13 11.48
CA LYS A 41 -12.43 29.79 12.05
C LYS A 41 -11.84 28.81 11.02
N THR A 42 -10.91 29.29 10.18
CA THR A 42 -10.27 28.49 9.12
C THR A 42 -8.79 28.24 9.39
N GLY A 43 -8.31 27.05 9.01
CA GLY A 43 -6.89 26.69 9.08
C GLY A 43 -6.20 26.72 7.71
N SER A 44 -4.89 26.97 7.73
CA SER A 44 -4.02 26.92 6.54
C SER A 44 -3.08 25.72 6.61
N PHE A 45 -2.86 25.05 5.49
CA PHE A 45 -1.98 23.87 5.38
C PHE A 45 -0.86 24.05 4.33
N LYS A 46 -0.73 25.25 3.76
CA LYS A 46 0.31 25.56 2.79
C LYS A 46 1.63 25.85 3.51
N SER A 47 2.71 25.21 3.08
CA SER A 47 4.05 25.35 3.63
C SER A 47 5.10 25.24 2.53
N LYS A 48 6.15 26.08 2.60
CA LYS A 48 7.37 25.89 1.80
C LYS A 48 8.32 24.87 2.44
N ASP A 49 8.25 24.69 3.76
CA ASP A 49 8.98 23.65 4.47
C ASP A 49 8.40 22.27 4.11
N ARG A 50 9.24 21.46 3.45
CA ARG A 50 8.94 20.08 3.05
C ARG A 50 8.73 19.14 4.23
N SER A 51 9.17 19.52 5.43
CA SER A 51 8.95 18.75 6.64
C SER A 51 7.53 18.85 7.18
N ASN A 52 6.75 19.84 6.73
CA ASN A 52 5.33 19.94 7.05
C ASN A 52 4.46 19.01 6.22
N THR A 53 5.01 18.37 5.19
CA THR A 53 4.28 17.38 4.39
C THR A 53 4.98 16.04 4.39
N ILE A 54 4.20 14.99 4.23
CA ILE A 54 4.72 13.64 3.98
C ILE A 54 3.80 12.94 3.00
N ASN A 55 4.39 12.19 2.09
CA ASN A 55 3.68 11.30 1.17
C ASN A 55 4.23 9.89 1.36
N GLY A 56 3.35 8.91 1.25
CA GLY A 56 3.75 7.51 1.23
C GLY A 56 2.90 6.73 0.24
N LYS A 57 3.45 5.61 -0.21
CA LYS A 57 2.73 4.61 -1.01
C LYS A 57 2.18 3.56 -0.06
N LEU A 58 1.01 3.01 -0.33
CA LEU A 58 0.49 1.84 0.35
C LEU A 58 0.51 0.66 -0.62
N SER A 59 0.96 -0.49 -0.14
CA SER A 59 0.77 -1.76 -0.83
C SER A 59 -0.70 -2.18 -0.78
N VAL A 60 -1.10 -3.09 -1.68
CA VAL A 60 -2.46 -3.67 -1.70
C VAL A 60 -2.79 -4.29 -0.33
N THR A 61 -1.86 -5.02 0.27
CA THR A 61 -2.04 -5.63 1.60
C THR A 61 -2.28 -4.58 2.68
N GLU A 62 -1.53 -3.48 2.69
CA GLU A 62 -1.73 -2.42 3.68
C GLU A 62 -3.08 -1.71 3.52
N VAL A 63 -3.55 -1.55 2.27
CA VAL A 63 -4.90 -1.03 2.01
C VAL A 63 -5.96 -2.00 2.55
N CYS A 64 -5.81 -3.31 2.32
CA CYS A 64 -6.68 -4.31 2.92
C CYS A 64 -6.64 -4.27 4.46
N SER A 65 -5.47 -4.07 5.07
CA SER A 65 -5.33 -3.97 6.53
C SER A 65 -6.01 -2.72 7.11
N ILE A 66 -6.00 -1.59 6.39
CA ILE A 66 -6.76 -0.39 6.79
C ILE A 66 -8.27 -0.68 6.75
N ILE A 67 -8.75 -1.35 5.70
CA ILE A 67 -10.16 -1.77 5.60
C ILE A 67 -10.52 -2.72 6.73
N ASP A 68 -9.70 -3.75 6.97
CA ASP A 68 -9.88 -4.72 8.06
C ASP A 68 -9.93 -4.04 9.43
N SER A 69 -9.08 -3.03 9.65
CA SER A 69 -9.07 -2.26 10.90
C SER A 69 -10.43 -1.59 11.17
N ILE A 70 -11.10 -1.10 10.13
CA ILE A 70 -12.41 -0.46 10.23
C ILE A 70 -13.53 -1.49 10.42
N ASP A 71 -13.42 -2.64 9.75
CA ASP A 71 -14.47 -3.68 9.77
C ASP A 71 -14.41 -4.57 11.01
N SER A 72 -13.23 -4.74 11.60
CA SER A 72 -12.98 -5.65 12.73
C SER A 72 -12.49 -4.97 14.00
N ASN A 73 -12.32 -3.66 13.97
CA ASN A 73 -11.82 -2.85 15.08
C ASN A 73 -10.40 -3.23 15.57
N ARG A 74 -9.56 -3.79 14.68
CA ARG A 74 -8.15 -4.13 14.96
C ARG A 74 -7.21 -3.00 14.59
N GLU A 75 -6.02 -2.96 15.21
CA GLU A 75 -4.94 -2.05 14.79
C GLU A 75 -4.13 -2.67 13.65
N PHE A 76 -3.95 -1.90 12.58
CA PHE A 76 -2.93 -2.11 11.57
C PHE A 76 -1.67 -1.30 11.91
N SER A 77 -0.49 -1.90 11.70
CA SER A 77 0.78 -1.18 11.71
C SER A 77 1.72 -1.67 10.61
N ALA A 78 2.58 -0.78 10.11
CA ALA A 78 3.58 -1.10 9.09
C ALA A 78 4.80 -0.19 9.16
N PHE A 79 5.92 -0.64 8.58
CA PHE A 79 7.17 0.09 8.53
C PHE A 79 7.75 0.12 7.12
N HIS A 80 8.01 1.30 6.59
CA HIS A 80 8.71 1.49 5.31
C HIS A 80 10.09 2.04 5.57
N LYS A 81 11.13 1.25 5.32
CA LYS A 81 12.52 1.70 5.43
C LYS A 81 13.05 2.11 4.05
N SER A 82 13.68 3.26 3.98
CA SER A 82 14.46 3.74 2.84
C SER A 82 15.86 4.12 3.31
N ALA A 83 16.78 4.39 2.38
CA ALA A 83 18.14 4.80 2.72
C ALA A 83 18.18 6.05 3.62
N LYS A 84 17.26 7.00 3.43
CA LYS A 84 17.29 8.31 4.11
C LYS A 84 16.39 8.42 5.33
N GLN A 85 15.39 7.53 5.44
CA GLN A 85 14.34 7.65 6.45
C GLN A 85 13.58 6.34 6.64
N THR A 86 12.97 6.20 7.81
CA THR A 86 11.98 5.17 8.12
C THR A 86 10.63 5.83 8.37
N LEU A 87 9.58 5.28 7.77
CA LEU A 87 8.19 5.63 8.08
C LEU A 87 7.57 4.51 8.91
N SER A 88 6.95 4.85 10.03
CA SER A 88 6.10 3.95 10.81
C SER A 88 4.66 4.43 10.68
N MET A 89 3.78 3.54 10.28
CA MET A 89 2.37 3.82 10.04
C MET A 89 1.52 3.02 11.02
N LYS A 90 0.45 3.64 11.52
CA LYS A 90 -0.57 2.96 12.32
C LYS A 90 -1.95 3.46 11.96
N PHE A 91 -2.88 2.53 11.79
CA PHE A 91 -4.30 2.82 11.65
C PHE A 91 -5.07 1.96 12.65
N GLY A 92 -5.98 2.55 13.42
CA GLY A 92 -6.73 1.78 14.41
C GLY A 92 -7.78 2.59 15.16
N PRO A 93 -8.52 1.94 16.07
CA PRO A 93 -9.56 2.58 16.86
C PRO A 93 -9.02 3.77 17.65
N TYR A 94 -9.76 4.87 17.69
CA TYR A 94 -9.44 6.03 18.51
C TYR A 94 -10.33 6.06 19.75
N VAL A 95 -9.73 5.72 20.89
CA VAL A 95 -10.41 5.69 22.20
C VAL A 95 -10.08 6.95 22.99
N ARG A 96 -11.10 7.59 23.54
CA ARG A 96 -10.98 8.75 24.43
C ARG A 96 -12.00 8.61 25.54
N ASN A 97 -11.55 8.75 26.79
CA ASN A 97 -12.39 8.55 27.98
C ASN A 97 -13.08 7.16 27.96
N GLU A 98 -12.32 6.11 27.65
CA GLU A 98 -12.79 4.71 27.59
C GLU A 98 -13.83 4.40 26.48
N GLU A 99 -14.27 5.41 25.73
CA GLU A 99 -15.17 5.26 24.59
C GLU A 99 -14.41 5.39 23.27
N GLN A 100 -14.69 4.49 22.33
CA GLN A 100 -14.23 4.67 20.96
C GLN A 100 -15.03 5.79 20.30
N ILE A 101 -14.34 6.83 19.85
CA ILE A 101 -14.95 8.00 19.18
C ILE A 101 -14.62 8.06 17.69
N GLY A 102 -13.99 7.02 17.16
CA GLY A 102 -13.67 6.87 15.75
C GLY A 102 -12.41 6.05 15.51
N TYR A 103 -11.60 6.50 14.54
CA TYR A 103 -10.35 5.88 14.12
C TYR A 103 -9.25 6.94 13.99
N THR A 104 -8.00 6.53 14.07
CA THR A 104 -6.84 7.40 13.86
C THR A 104 -5.92 6.81 12.81
N PHE A 105 -5.39 7.66 11.94
CA PHE A 105 -4.25 7.33 11.09
C PHE A 105 -3.06 8.18 11.49
N SER A 106 -1.95 7.53 11.81
CA SER A 106 -0.71 8.17 12.21
C SER A 106 0.46 7.68 11.41
N VAL A 107 1.37 8.61 11.12
CA VAL A 107 2.62 8.35 10.41
C VAL A 107 3.73 9.05 11.16
N ASN A 108 4.75 8.31 11.55
CA ASN A 108 5.97 8.83 12.16
C ASN A 108 7.13 8.64 11.19
N ARG A 109 7.75 9.74 10.80
CA ARG A 109 8.97 9.76 10.00
C ARG A 109 10.17 9.91 10.93
N LYS A 110 11.13 8.99 10.81
CA LYS A 110 12.44 9.09 11.46
C LYS A 110 13.51 9.26 10.38
N SER A 111 14.30 10.33 10.42
CA SER A 111 15.46 10.51 9.53
C SER A 111 16.64 9.66 10.02
N GLU A 112 17.62 9.45 9.12
CA GLU A 112 18.89 8.81 9.49
C GLU A 112 19.64 9.59 10.59
N ALA A 113 19.57 10.92 10.56
CA ALA A 113 20.14 11.80 11.58
C ALA A 113 19.40 11.76 12.94
N GLY A 114 18.37 10.93 13.08
CA GLY A 114 17.63 10.72 14.33
C GLY A 114 16.44 11.66 14.56
N GLU A 115 16.19 12.63 13.68
CA GLU A 115 15.03 13.52 13.79
C GLU A 115 13.72 12.76 13.59
N SER A 116 12.75 12.98 14.48
CA SER A 116 11.41 12.37 14.38
C SER A 116 10.34 13.42 14.14
N LYS A 117 9.45 13.15 13.16
CA LYS A 117 8.29 13.99 12.86
C LYS A 117 7.05 13.12 12.71
N GLY A 118 6.08 13.37 13.58
CA GLY A 118 4.77 12.73 13.56
C GLY A 118 3.73 13.53 12.79
N TYR A 119 2.79 12.80 12.18
CA TYR A 119 1.60 13.27 11.51
C TYR A 119 0.44 12.39 11.97
N LEU A 120 -0.70 12.99 12.31
CA LEU A 120 -1.86 12.25 12.81
C LEU A 120 -3.15 12.94 12.44
N ILE A 121 -4.16 12.15 12.05
CA ILE A 121 -5.53 12.63 11.88
C ILE A 121 -6.51 11.63 12.48
N GLY A 122 -7.53 12.15 13.17
CA GLY A 122 -8.67 11.38 13.62
C GLY A 122 -9.81 11.45 12.62
N PHE A 123 -10.46 10.33 12.40
CA PHE A 123 -11.69 10.18 11.63
C PHE A 123 -12.83 9.85 12.60
N ASN A 124 -13.94 10.56 12.50
CA ASN A 124 -15.17 10.06 13.11
C ASN A 124 -15.65 8.79 12.38
N PHE A 125 -16.67 8.12 12.90
CA PHE A 125 -17.17 6.88 12.28
C PHE A 125 -17.57 7.07 10.81
N GLY A 126 -18.31 8.13 10.46
CA GLY A 126 -18.73 8.39 9.08
C GLY A 126 -17.55 8.63 8.13
N GLU A 127 -16.53 9.35 8.58
CA GLU A 127 -15.29 9.57 7.83
C GLU A 127 -14.48 8.28 7.67
N ALA A 128 -14.47 7.41 8.69
CA ALA A 128 -13.84 6.10 8.58
C ALA A 128 -14.55 5.24 7.53
N ILE A 129 -15.89 5.21 7.52
CA ILE A 129 -16.66 4.55 6.46
C ILE A 129 -16.31 5.13 5.08
N GLN A 130 -16.17 6.45 4.96
CA GLN A 130 -15.75 7.09 3.71
C GLN A 130 -14.36 6.62 3.24
N VAL A 131 -13.39 6.50 4.15
CA VAL A 131 -12.07 5.94 3.85
C VAL A 131 -12.20 4.50 3.37
N ARG A 132 -12.96 3.67 4.09
CA ARG A 132 -13.17 2.26 3.74
C ARG A 132 -13.77 2.11 2.35
N GLU A 133 -14.88 2.78 2.07
CA GLU A 133 -15.57 2.64 0.78
C GLU A 133 -14.72 3.14 -0.38
N TYR A 134 -13.98 4.24 -0.19
CA TYR A 134 -13.05 4.74 -1.21
C TYR A 134 -11.96 3.71 -1.52
N LEU A 135 -11.30 3.17 -0.49
CA LEU A 135 -10.22 2.20 -0.65
C LEU A 135 -10.74 0.88 -1.25
N LYS A 136 -11.89 0.40 -0.81
CA LYS A 136 -12.54 -0.82 -1.30
C LYS A 136 -12.91 -0.70 -2.77
N THR A 137 -13.50 0.42 -3.18
CA THR A 137 -13.84 0.70 -4.59
C THR A 137 -12.59 0.69 -5.47
N ALA A 138 -11.53 1.35 -5.03
CA ALA A 138 -10.26 1.37 -5.76
C ALA A 138 -9.58 -0.02 -5.83
N LEU A 139 -9.65 -0.82 -4.76
CA LEU A 139 -9.15 -2.20 -4.75
C LEU A 139 -9.89 -3.09 -5.77
N GLN A 140 -11.20 -2.93 -5.91
CA GLN A 140 -11.97 -3.66 -6.93
C GLN A 140 -11.45 -3.36 -8.33
N THR A 141 -11.07 -2.11 -8.63
CA THR A 141 -10.45 -1.75 -9.91
C THR A 141 -9.10 -2.46 -10.10
N VAL A 142 -8.28 -2.56 -9.05
CA VAL A 142 -7.01 -3.30 -9.11
C VAL A 142 -7.23 -4.78 -9.40
N PHE A 143 -8.15 -5.43 -8.68
CA PHE A 143 -8.42 -6.86 -8.87
C PHE A 143 -9.04 -7.17 -10.23
N ALA A 144 -9.97 -6.34 -10.72
CA ALA A 144 -10.51 -6.49 -12.07
C ALA A 144 -9.38 -6.49 -13.12
N GLY A 145 -8.47 -5.51 -13.06
CA GLY A 145 -7.34 -5.44 -13.99
C GLY A 145 -6.34 -6.60 -13.87
N LEU A 146 -6.16 -7.17 -12.67
CA LEU A 146 -5.33 -8.37 -12.48
C LEU A 146 -5.99 -9.63 -13.05
N ILE A 147 -7.29 -9.79 -12.82
CA ILE A 147 -8.07 -10.92 -13.34
C ILE A 147 -8.05 -10.90 -14.88
N GLU A 148 -8.34 -9.76 -15.51
CA GLU A 148 -8.31 -9.60 -16.96
C GLU A 148 -6.94 -9.98 -17.56
N LYS A 149 -5.85 -9.48 -16.97
CA LYS A 149 -4.49 -9.82 -17.42
C LYS A 149 -4.20 -11.32 -17.31
N SER A 150 -4.62 -11.95 -16.20
CA SER A 150 -4.41 -13.38 -15.99
C SER A 150 -5.16 -14.24 -17.02
N GLN A 151 -6.38 -13.83 -17.39
CA GLN A 151 -7.19 -14.53 -18.39
C GLN A 151 -6.58 -14.39 -19.80
N GLN A 152 -6.04 -13.22 -20.16
CA GLN A 152 -5.39 -13.01 -21.47
C GLN A 152 -4.11 -13.86 -21.63
N LEU A 153 -3.32 -14.01 -20.56
CA LEU A 153 -2.12 -14.86 -20.59
C LEU A 153 -2.47 -16.33 -20.84
N ASN A 154 -3.55 -16.83 -20.24
CA ASN A 154 -4.01 -18.22 -20.42
C ASN A 154 -4.53 -18.50 -21.84
N VAL A 155 -5.00 -17.50 -22.59
CA VAL A 155 -5.46 -17.66 -23.98
C VAL A 155 -4.27 -17.73 -24.96
N ASN A 156 -3.19 -17.01 -24.67
CA ASN A 156 -2.00 -16.98 -25.54
C ASN A 156 -1.04 -18.16 -25.32
N SER A 157 -1.18 -18.91 -24.23
CA SER A 157 -0.42 -20.14 -23.96
C SER A 157 -1.10 -21.39 -24.55
N LYS A 158 -1.38 -21.41 -25.86
CA LYS A 158 -1.72 -22.69 -26.53
C LYS A 158 -0.49 -23.60 -26.51
N PRO A 159 -0.63 -24.91 -26.22
CA PRO A 159 0.49 -25.83 -26.19
C PRO A 159 1.15 -25.89 -27.56
N LYS A 160 2.48 -25.71 -27.58
CA LYS A 160 3.34 -26.06 -28.72
C LYS A 160 3.07 -27.54 -28.98
N LYS A 161 2.54 -27.90 -30.16
CA LYS A 161 2.46 -29.31 -30.58
C LYS A 161 3.86 -29.90 -30.41
N GLU A 162 4.01 -30.87 -29.53
CA GLU A 162 5.22 -31.70 -29.48
C GLU A 162 5.34 -32.37 -30.85
N GLU A 163 6.41 -32.05 -31.57
CA GLU A 163 6.80 -32.79 -32.76
C GLU A 163 7.15 -34.23 -32.34
N PRO A 164 6.73 -35.24 -33.11
CA PRO A 164 6.99 -36.62 -32.76
C PRO A 164 8.51 -36.87 -32.75
N VAL A 165 9.01 -37.36 -31.61
CA VAL A 165 10.39 -37.81 -31.43
C VAL A 165 10.71 -38.84 -32.51
N LYS A 166 11.65 -38.52 -33.41
CA LYS A 166 12.25 -39.51 -34.31
C LYS A 166 13.00 -40.53 -33.46
N GLN A 167 12.58 -41.80 -33.55
CA GLN A 167 13.31 -42.93 -32.98
C GLN A 167 14.64 -43.08 -33.73
N GLU A 168 15.76 -42.85 -33.05
CA GLU A 168 17.08 -43.29 -33.51
C GLU A 168 17.17 -44.82 -33.34
N GLN A 169 17.53 -45.52 -34.42
CA GLN A 169 17.87 -46.94 -34.39
C GLN A 169 19.15 -47.17 -33.57
N PRO A 170 19.27 -48.30 -32.84
CA PRO A 170 20.46 -48.61 -32.06
C PRO A 170 21.66 -48.95 -32.98
N PRO A 171 22.91 -48.67 -32.56
CA PRO A 171 24.11 -49.01 -33.33
C PRO A 171 24.31 -50.53 -33.39
N GLN A 172 24.70 -51.03 -34.57
CA GLN A 172 25.23 -52.38 -34.76
C GLN A 172 26.51 -52.57 -33.93
N GLN A 173 26.57 -53.66 -33.17
CA GLN A 173 27.78 -54.11 -32.49
C GLN A 173 28.72 -54.77 -33.51
N GLU A 174 29.95 -54.28 -33.61
CA GLU A 174 31.07 -55.00 -34.23
C GLU A 174 31.49 -56.14 -33.30
N GLU A 175 31.53 -57.36 -33.85
CA GLU A 175 32.11 -58.54 -33.21
C GLU A 175 33.64 -58.47 -33.34
N ASP A 176 34.34 -58.26 -32.23
CA ASP A 176 35.79 -58.52 -32.14
C ASP A 176 36.01 -59.94 -31.61
N GLU A 177 36.58 -60.79 -32.47
CA GLU A 177 37.15 -62.09 -32.15
C GLU A 177 38.26 -61.94 -31.10
N ILE A 178 38.19 -62.70 -30.00
CA ILE A 178 39.34 -62.94 -29.13
C ILE A 178 39.69 -64.43 -29.20
N GLU A 179 40.79 -64.67 -29.90
CA GLU A 179 41.56 -65.91 -30.00
C GLU A 179 42.16 -66.25 -28.62
N ILE A 180 41.96 -67.49 -28.13
CA ILE A 180 42.63 -67.99 -26.93
C ILE A 180 43.32 -69.30 -27.31
N ASP A 181 44.65 -69.25 -27.35
CA ASP A 181 45.55 -70.41 -27.44
C ASP A 181 45.61 -71.19 -26.11
N PHE A 182 45.84 -72.51 -26.25
CA PHE A 182 45.74 -73.59 -25.26
C PHE A 182 46.57 -73.46 -23.98
#